data_AF-A0A962H9Q8-F1
#
_entry.id   AF-A0A962H9Q8-F1
#
_cell.length_a   1.000
_cell.length_b   1.000
_cell.length_c   1.000
_cell.angle_alpha   90.00
_cell.angle_beta   90.00
_cell.angle_gamma   90.00
#
_symmetry.space_group_name_H-M   'P 1'
#
loop_
_entity.id
_entity.type
_entity.pdbx_description
1 polymer ?
#
loop_
_entity_poly.entity_id
_entity_poly.type
_entity_poly.pdbx_seq_one_letter_code
_entity_poly.pdbx_strand_id
1 'polypeptide(L)'
;MIELNFDNRLIDQLPGDPDTGNRTRPVLGAAWSAVDPSPVRDPRLLAHAVEVADLIGITPEQVSTAEFVAAFSGNRLLPGMQSYANNY
;
A
#
# COMPACT_ATOMS: atom_id res chain seq x y z
N MET A 1 -5.19 -4.09 -15.99
CA MET A 1 -4.61 -3.24 -14.92
C MET A 1 -5.50 -3.37 -13.71
N ILE A 2 -4.94 -3.42 -12.51
CA ILE A 2 -5.72 -3.37 -11.26
C ILE A 2 -6.02 -1.90 -10.96
N GLU A 3 -7.30 -1.56 -10.92
CA GLU A 3 -7.78 -0.23 -10.57
C GLU A 3 -8.63 -0.32 -9.31
N LEU A 4 -8.12 0.27 -8.24
CA LEU A 4 -8.83 0.39 -6.96
C LEU A 4 -9.07 1.87 -6.68
N ASN A 5 -10.18 2.17 -5.99
CA ASN A 5 -10.48 3.53 -5.56
C ASN A 5 -9.75 3.84 -4.24
N PHE A 6 -8.66 4.60 -4.33
CA PHE A 6 -7.96 5.14 -3.17
C PHE A 6 -8.41 6.58 -2.92
N ASP A 7 -9.22 6.78 -1.88
CA ASP A 7 -9.67 8.13 -1.50
C ASP A 7 -8.62 8.93 -0.71
N ASN A 8 -7.57 8.26 -0.21
CA ASN A 8 -6.46 8.79 0.60
C ASN A 8 -6.90 9.75 1.72
N ARG A 9 -8.12 9.61 2.23
CA ARG A 9 -8.73 10.60 3.13
C ARG A 9 -7.92 10.83 4.40
N LEU A 10 -7.27 9.79 4.91
CA LEU A 10 -6.42 9.88 6.10
C LEU A 10 -5.22 10.79 5.86
N ILE A 11 -4.53 10.60 4.74
CA ILE A 11 -3.36 11.42 4.35
C ILE A 11 -3.80 12.86 4.10
N ASP A 12 -4.91 13.05 3.40
CA ASP A 12 -5.40 14.37 3.00
C ASP A 12 -5.96 15.20 4.16
N GLN A 13 -6.50 14.55 5.20
CA GLN A 13 -7.23 15.24 6.28
C GLN A 13 -6.51 15.27 7.62
N LEU A 14 -5.51 14.42 7.85
CA LEU A 14 -4.80 14.36 9.13
C LEU A 14 -3.38 14.93 9.04
N PRO A 15 -2.84 15.48 10.14
CA PRO A 15 -1.48 16.01 10.15
C PRO A 15 -0.45 14.93 9.77
N GLY A 16 0.29 15.16 8.70
CA GLY A 16 1.41 14.33 8.29
C GLY A 16 2.72 14.75 8.93
N ASP A 17 3.62 13.79 9.11
CA ASP A 17 4.98 14.01 9.57
C ASP A 17 5.79 14.77 8.50
N PRO A 18 6.34 15.96 8.81
CA PRO A 18 7.12 16.71 7.83
C PRO A 18 8.46 16.06 7.48
N ASP A 19 8.93 15.10 8.29
CA ASP A 19 10.18 14.39 8.04
C ASP A 19 9.94 13.08 7.28
N THR A 20 10.52 12.97 6.10
CA THR A 20 10.42 11.81 5.20
C THR A 20 11.58 10.82 5.35
N GLY A 21 12.48 11.02 6.32
CA GLY A 21 13.62 10.16 6.56
C GLY A 21 13.23 8.83 7.22
N ASN A 22 13.71 7.72 6.66
CA ASN A 22 13.47 6.38 7.21
C ASN A 22 14.44 6.09 8.38
N ARG A 23 14.11 6.59 9.58
CA ARG A 23 14.89 6.41 10.81
C ARG A 23 13.99 6.33 12.04
N THR A 24 14.42 5.59 13.05
CA THR A 24 13.73 5.54 14.34
C THR A 24 13.80 6.88 15.06
N ARG A 25 12.65 7.47 15.40
CA ARG A 25 12.52 8.71 16.16
C ARG A 25 11.10 8.85 16.73
N PRO A 26 10.88 9.71 17.73
CA PRO A 26 9.54 10.12 18.12
C PRO A 26 8.82 10.85 16.98
N VAL A 27 7.55 10.51 16.74
CA VAL A 27 6.63 11.22 15.83
C VAL A 27 5.62 11.98 16.68
N LEU A 28 5.81 13.29 16.82
CA LEU A 28 4.95 14.12 17.67
C LEU A 28 4.06 15.01 16.80
N GLY A 29 2.78 15.09 17.12
CA GLY A 29 1.84 15.98 16.44
C GLY A 29 1.43 15.58 15.02
N ALA A 30 1.86 14.41 14.55
CA ALA A 30 1.46 13.81 13.27
C ALA A 30 0.70 12.50 13.49
N ALA A 31 -0.28 12.22 12.65
CA ALA A 31 -1.06 10.99 12.63
C ALA A 31 -0.43 9.92 11.72
N TRP A 32 0.45 10.31 10.81
CA TRP A 32 1.10 9.41 9.87
C TRP A 32 2.45 9.94 9.39
N SER A 33 3.31 9.05 8.88
CA SER A 33 4.57 9.39 8.22
C SER A 33 4.62 8.78 6.83
N ALA A 34 5.10 9.55 5.83
CA ALA A 34 5.34 9.04 4.49
C ALA A 34 6.45 7.97 4.54
N VAL A 35 6.20 6.82 3.90
CA VAL A 35 7.22 5.77 3.80
C VAL A 35 6.93 4.91 2.56
N ASP A 36 7.98 4.60 1.82
CA ASP A 36 7.90 3.63 0.72
C ASP A 36 8.11 2.21 1.26
N PRO A 37 7.38 1.19 0.74
CA PRO A 37 7.66 -0.19 1.07
C PRO A 37 9.09 -0.57 0.63
N SER A 38 9.75 -1.40 1.44
CA SER A 38 11.05 -1.98 1.07
C SER A 38 10.86 -3.09 0.02
N PRO A 39 11.41 -2.98 -1.20
CA PRO A 39 11.21 -3.99 -2.23
C PRO A 39 11.79 -5.35 -1.85
N VAL A 40 11.11 -6.42 -2.29
CA VAL A 40 11.52 -7.81 -2.09
C VAL A 40 12.00 -8.46 -3.39
N ARG A 41 12.90 -9.43 -3.27
CA ARG A 41 13.45 -10.18 -4.41
C ARG A 41 12.57 -11.40 -4.73
N ASP A 42 12.26 -11.58 -6.00
CA ASP A 42 11.51 -12.73 -6.56
C ASP A 42 10.19 -13.05 -5.80
N PRO A 43 9.27 -12.07 -5.66
CA PRO A 43 7.99 -12.31 -4.99
C PRO A 43 7.13 -13.31 -5.77
N ARG A 44 6.41 -14.17 -5.03
CA ARG A 44 5.50 -15.18 -5.60
C ARG A 44 4.22 -15.23 -4.79
N LEU A 45 3.09 -15.38 -5.47
CA LEU A 45 1.80 -15.63 -4.83
C LEU A 45 1.77 -17.06 -4.29
N LEU A 46 1.55 -17.22 -2.98
CA LEU A 46 1.40 -18.53 -2.35
C LEU A 46 -0.07 -18.91 -2.15
N ALA A 47 -0.89 -17.94 -1.74
CA ALA A 47 -2.32 -18.08 -1.54
C ALA A 47 -3.00 -16.71 -1.58
N HIS A 48 -4.29 -16.69 -1.90
CA HIS A 48 -5.18 -15.54 -1.72
C HIS A 48 -6.57 -16.03 -1.29
N ALA A 49 -7.34 -15.16 -0.65
CA ALA A 49 -8.76 -15.39 -0.41
C ALA A 49 -9.55 -14.92 -1.65
N VAL A 50 -10.29 -15.83 -2.29
CA VAL A 50 -11.05 -15.53 -3.50
C VAL A 50 -12.16 -14.52 -3.17
N GLU A 51 -12.87 -14.77 -2.07
CA GLU A 51 -13.97 -13.94 -1.60
C GLU A 51 -13.54 -12.51 -1.24
N VAL A 52 -12.29 -12.32 -0.81
CA VAL A 52 -11.75 -10.99 -0.49
C VAL A 52 -11.37 -10.24 -1.76
N ALA A 53 -10.78 -10.93 -2.74
CA ALA A 53 -10.47 -10.32 -4.03
C ALA A 53 -11.76 -9.83 -4.73
N ASP A 54 -12.80 -10.68 -4.73
CA ASP A 54 -14.11 -10.34 -5.28
C ASP A 54 -14.75 -9.15 -4.54
N LEU A 55 -14.62 -9.08 -3.20
CA LEU A 55 -15.17 -7.98 -2.39
C LEU A 55 -14.62 -6.61 -2.79
N ILE A 56 -13.37 -6.54 -3.23
CA ILE A 56 -12.70 -5.29 -3.64
C ILE A 56 -12.62 -5.13 -5.15
N GLY A 57 -13.29 -5.99 -5.92
CA GLY A 57 -13.38 -5.89 -7.38
C GLY A 57 -12.12 -6.33 -8.13
N ILE A 58 -11.28 -7.17 -7.54
CA ILE A 58 -10.13 -7.79 -8.21
C ILE A 58 -10.55 -9.12 -8.82
N THR A 59 -10.45 -9.24 -10.15
CA THR A 59 -10.87 -10.44 -10.88
C THR A 59 -9.84 -11.58 -10.76
N PRO A 60 -10.24 -12.85 -10.97
CA PRO A 60 -9.31 -13.98 -10.99
C PRO A 60 -8.15 -13.81 -11.98
N GLU A 61 -8.40 -13.19 -13.13
CA GLU A 61 -7.38 -12.91 -14.15
C GLU A 61 -6.35 -11.90 -13.62
N GLN A 62 -6.81 -10.88 -12.90
CA GLN A 62 -5.93 -9.87 -12.30
C GLN A 62 -5.03 -10.48 -11.22
N VAL A 63 -5.54 -11.40 -10.39
CA VAL A 63 -4.75 -12.09 -9.35
C VAL A 63 -3.53 -12.81 -9.93
N SER A 64 -3.65 -13.33 -11.16
CA SER A 64 -2.57 -14.08 -11.83
C SER A 64 -1.53 -13.17 -12.50
N THR A 65 -1.66 -11.85 -12.41
CA THR A 65 -0.75 -10.90 -13.09
C THR A 65 0.51 -10.59 -12.27
N ALA A 66 1.59 -10.24 -12.96
CA ALA A 66 2.79 -9.70 -12.32
C ALA A 66 2.51 -8.37 -11.59
N GLU A 67 1.51 -7.60 -12.02
CA GLU A 67 1.10 -6.37 -11.35
C GLU A 67 0.50 -6.65 -9.96
N PHE A 68 -0.35 -7.67 -9.84
CA PHE A 68 -0.84 -8.12 -8.54
C PHE A 68 0.31 -8.49 -7.61
N VAL A 69 1.20 -9.37 -8.07
CA VAL A 69 2.34 -9.82 -7.27
C VAL A 69 3.20 -8.62 -6.85
N ALA A 70 3.49 -7.68 -7.75
CA ALA A 70 4.31 -6.51 -7.44
C ALA A 70 3.62 -5.54 -6.45
N ALA A 71 2.32 -5.31 -6.61
CA ALA A 71 1.57 -4.41 -5.72
C ALA A 71 1.47 -4.97 -4.30
N PHE A 72 1.07 -6.23 -4.17
CA PHE A 72 0.87 -6.88 -2.88
C PHE A 72 2.16 -7.37 -2.21
N SER A 73 3.31 -7.29 -2.89
CA SER A 73 4.63 -7.53 -2.30
C SER A 73 5.39 -6.25 -1.91
N GLY A 74 4.80 -5.06 -2.11
CA GLY A 74 5.49 -3.78 -1.88
C GLY A 74 6.54 -3.42 -2.93
N ASN A 75 6.51 -4.07 -4.11
CA ASN A 75 7.43 -3.75 -5.21
C ASN A 75 6.90 -2.67 -6.15
N ARG A 76 5.61 -2.31 -6.03
CA ARG A 76 4.97 -1.28 -6.83
C ARG A 76 3.76 -0.70 -6.10
N LEU A 77 3.46 0.58 -6.32
CA LEU A 77 2.18 1.18 -5.94
C LEU A 77 1.21 1.15 -7.13
N LEU A 78 -0.05 0.84 -6.84
CA LEU A 78 -1.15 0.92 -7.82
C LEU A 78 -1.50 2.39 -8.12
N PRO A 79 -2.16 2.67 -9.25
CA PRO A 79 -2.66 4.02 -9.54
C PRO A 79 -3.51 4.57 -8.37
N GLY A 80 -3.17 5.77 -7.90
CA GLY A 80 -3.85 6.43 -6.78
C GLY A 80 -3.42 5.98 -5.38
N MET A 81 -2.66 4.89 -5.24
CA MET A 81 -2.20 4.39 -3.94
C MET A 81 -1.12 5.31 -3.35
N GLN A 82 -1.23 5.63 -2.07
CA GLN A 82 -0.20 6.35 -1.31
C GLN A 82 0.24 5.51 -0.11
N SER A 83 1.55 5.28 0.03
CA SER A 83 2.12 4.50 1.13
C SER A 83 2.48 5.38 2.32
N TYR A 84 2.10 4.93 3.51
CA TYR A 84 2.34 5.62 4.77
C TYR A 84 2.32 4.64 5.95
N ALA A 85 2.87 5.08 7.07
CA ALA A 85 2.73 4.41 8.37
C ALA A 85 1.86 5.26 9.30
N ASN A 86 0.90 4.64 9.97
CA ASN A 86 0.10 5.30 11.02
C ASN A 86 0.92 5.48 12.30
N ASN A 87 0.71 6.59 13.00
CA ASN A 87 1.21 6.85 14.35
C ASN A 87 0.08 6.56 15.35
N TYR A 88 0.30 5.63 16.30
CA TYR A 88 -0.73 5.12 17.21
C TYR A 88 -0.17 4.73 18.59
#